data_AF-A0A140GJZ3-F1
#
_entry.id   AF-A0A140GJZ3-F1
#
_cell.length_a   1.000
_cell.length_b   1.000
_cell.length_c   1.000
_cell.angle_alpha   90.00
_cell.angle_beta   90.00
_cell.angle_gamma   90.00
#
_symmetry.space_group_name_H-M   'P 1'
#
loop_
_entity.id
_entity.type
_entity.pdbx_description
1 polymer ?
#
loop_
_entity_poly.entity_id
_entity_poly.type
_entity_poly.pdbx_seq_one_letter_code
_entity_poly.pdbx_strand_id
1 'polypeptide(L)'
;SGMAWVPKFFAAHTLTSSTITNLNIKNTPVQAVSIAGCDGLTITSMTIDDSAGDSAGGHNTDGFDIGTSSNVIIDGAKVYNQDDCIA
;
A
#
# COMPACT_ATOMS: atom_id res chain seq x y z
N SER A 1 2.35 12.58 24.94
CA SER A 1 3.04 11.57 24.12
C SER A 1 3.13 12.13 22.72
N GLY A 2 4.35 12.32 22.18
CA GLY A 2 4.51 12.81 20.81
C GLY A 2 4.10 11.72 19.82
N MET A 3 3.24 12.04 18.87
CA MET A 3 2.90 11.15 17.77
C MET A 3 4.18 10.96 16.94
N ALA A 4 4.81 9.80 17.05
CA ALA A 4 5.98 9.47 16.25
C ALA A 4 5.54 9.41 14.79
N TRP A 5 6.19 10.17 13.91
CA TRP A 5 5.92 10.13 12.48
C TRP A 5 6.56 8.86 11.93
N VAL A 6 5.73 7.90 11.53
CA VAL A 6 6.19 6.64 10.93
C VAL A 6 6.02 6.76 9.41
N PRO A 7 7.07 6.49 8.61
CA PRO A 7 6.99 6.71 7.17
C PRO A 7 6.17 5.61 6.48
N LYS A 8 5.37 6.01 5.48
CA LYS A 8 4.78 5.07 4.51
C LYS A 8 5.89 4.30 3.78
N PHE A 9 5.62 3.06 3.41
CA PHE A 9 6.65 2.16 2.87
C PHE A 9 7.02 2.46 1.41
N PHE A 10 6.04 2.50 0.50
CA PHE A 10 6.26 2.68 -0.94
C PHE A 10 5.42 3.82 -1.52
N ALA A 11 6.07 4.76 -2.21
CA ALA A 11 5.42 5.87 -2.89
C ALA A 11 5.33 5.61 -4.41
N ALA A 12 4.14 5.27 -4.89
CA ALA A 12 3.80 5.17 -6.30
C ALA A 12 3.21 6.52 -6.78
N HIS A 13 4.08 7.52 -6.91
CA HIS A 13 3.64 8.89 -7.21
C HIS A 13 3.94 9.32 -8.64
N THR A 14 3.02 10.06 -9.25
CA THR A 14 3.19 10.69 -10.58
C THR A 14 3.51 9.67 -11.68
N LEU A 15 2.96 8.46 -11.58
CA LEU A 15 3.12 7.42 -12.60
C LEU A 15 2.04 7.54 -13.67
N THR A 16 2.45 7.51 -14.94
CA THR A 16 1.54 7.56 -16.10
C THR A 16 1.73 6.32 -16.94
N SER A 17 0.64 5.68 -17.36
CA SER A 17 0.66 4.48 -18.23
C SER A 17 1.68 3.42 -17.77
N SER A 18 1.68 3.13 -16.48
CA SER A 18 2.74 2.37 -15.80
C SER A 18 2.20 1.09 -15.18
N THR A 19 3.09 0.11 -14.98
CA THR A 19 2.73 -1.18 -14.39
C THR A 19 3.66 -1.56 -13.24
N ILE A 20 3.09 -2.07 -12.15
CA ILE A 20 3.82 -2.72 -11.05
C ILE A 20 3.29 -4.15 -10.94
N THR A 21 4.18 -5.15 -10.97
CA THR A 21 3.76 -6.55 -11.04
C THR A 21 4.54 -7.42 -10.05
N ASN A 22 3.85 -8.33 -9.36
CA ASN A 22 4.43 -9.39 -8.53
C ASN A 22 5.40 -8.90 -7.43
N LEU A 23 5.14 -7.72 -6.84
CA LEU A 23 5.91 -7.23 -5.69
C LEU A 23 5.42 -7.91 -4.40
N ASN A 24 6.35 -8.26 -3.51
CA ASN A 24 6.05 -8.80 -2.18
C ASN A 24 6.61 -7.84 -1.12
N ILE A 25 5.72 -7.28 -0.30
CA ILE A 25 6.00 -6.36 0.80
C ILE A 25 5.69 -7.08 2.12
N LYS A 26 6.54 -6.91 3.13
CA LYS A 26 6.40 -7.58 4.42
C LYS A 26 6.69 -6.67 5.60
N ASN A 27 5.84 -6.75 6.64
CA ASN A 27 5.98 -6.08 7.93
C ASN A 27 6.21 -4.56 7.80
N THR A 28 5.33 -3.87 7.09
CA THR A 28 5.38 -2.41 7.00
C THR A 28 5.13 -1.80 8.38
N PRO A 29 5.78 -0.66 8.68
CA PRO A 29 5.62 -0.04 9.98
C PRO A 29 4.29 0.73 10.12
N VAL A 30 3.72 1.18 9.00
CA VAL A 30 2.38 1.77 8.78
C VAL A 30 1.96 1.49 7.32
N GLN A 31 1.25 2.39 6.63
CA GLN A 31 0.70 2.16 5.29
C GLN A 31 1.74 1.67 4.29
N ALA A 32 1.35 0.66 3.51
CA ALA A 32 2.23 -0.03 2.59
C ALA A 32 2.44 0.75 1.29
N VAL A 33 1.37 1.04 0.54
CA VAL A 33 1.48 1.65 -0.80
C VAL A 33 0.69 2.96 -0.86
N SER A 34 1.40 4.07 -1.07
CA SER A 34 0.82 5.39 -1.29
C SER A 34 0.77 5.70 -2.79
N ILE A 35 -0.43 5.80 -3.35
CA ILE A 35 -0.69 6.09 -4.77
C ILE A 35 -1.20 7.53 -4.88
N ALA A 36 -0.50 8.38 -5.62
CA ALA A 36 -0.90 9.78 -5.77
C ALA A 36 -0.44 10.38 -7.11
N GLY A 37 -1.28 11.16 -7.76
CA GLY A 37 -0.97 11.81 -9.03
C GLY A 37 -0.83 10.84 -10.20
N CYS A 38 -1.43 9.65 -10.12
CA CYS A 38 -1.31 8.64 -11.15
C CYS A 38 -2.41 8.75 -12.22
N ASP A 39 -2.08 8.40 -13.46
CA ASP A 39 -3.05 8.20 -14.55
C ASP A 39 -2.67 6.96 -15.35
N GLY A 40 -3.49 5.90 -15.26
CA GLY A 40 -3.23 4.64 -15.96
C GLY A 40 -2.18 3.76 -15.27
N LEU A 41 -2.19 3.72 -13.93
CA LEU A 41 -1.36 2.78 -13.16
C LEU A 41 -2.07 1.42 -13.04
N THR A 42 -1.41 0.34 -13.44
CA THR A 42 -1.89 -1.03 -13.20
C THR A 42 -0.96 -1.76 -12.24
N ILE A 43 -1.52 -2.23 -11.13
CA ILE A 43 -0.83 -3.08 -10.14
C ILE A 43 -1.41 -4.48 -10.26
N THR A 44 -0.57 -5.49 -10.48
CA THR A 44 -1.00 -6.89 -10.56
C THR A 44 -0.23 -7.82 -9.63
N SER A 45 -0.93 -8.77 -9.02
CA SER A 45 -0.34 -9.86 -8.21
C SER A 45 0.58 -9.39 -7.08
N MET A 46 0.33 -8.20 -6.51
CA MET A 46 1.09 -7.71 -5.36
C MET A 46 0.68 -8.47 -4.09
N THR A 47 1.65 -8.81 -3.25
CA THR A 47 1.39 -9.36 -1.90
C THR A 47 1.89 -8.37 -0.85
N ILE A 48 1.04 -8.02 0.09
CA ILE A 48 1.35 -7.25 1.30
C ILE A 48 1.06 -8.19 2.48
N ASP A 49 2.10 -8.60 3.20
CA ASP A 49 2.01 -9.52 4.33
C ASP A 49 2.54 -8.86 5.61
N ASP A 50 1.62 -8.24 6.34
CA ASP A 50 1.84 -7.66 7.66
C ASP A 50 1.18 -8.51 8.76
N SER A 51 0.92 -9.80 8.50
CA SER A 51 0.26 -10.70 9.46
C SER A 51 0.98 -10.81 10.82
N ALA A 52 2.29 -10.55 10.86
CA ALA A 52 3.02 -10.47 12.13
C ALA A 52 2.50 -9.35 13.05
N GLY A 53 1.95 -8.28 12.46
CA GLY A 53 1.37 -7.12 13.14
C GLY A 53 0.21 -7.46 14.07
N ASP A 54 -0.58 -8.50 13.75
CA ASP A 54 -1.74 -8.93 14.56
C ASP A 54 -1.35 -9.22 16.03
N SER A 55 -0.15 -9.76 16.22
CA SER A 55 0.39 -10.12 17.54
C SER A 55 1.45 -9.14 18.07
N ALA A 56 1.92 -8.23 17.22
CA ALA A 56 3.00 -7.29 17.53
C ALA A 56 2.52 -5.82 17.67
N GLY A 57 1.21 -5.59 17.63
CA GLY A 57 0.62 -4.26 17.80
C GLY A 57 0.62 -3.42 16.53
N GLY A 58 0.53 -4.06 15.36
CA GLY A 58 0.37 -3.37 14.07
C GLY A 58 -0.90 -2.52 14.05
N HIS A 59 -0.79 -1.34 13.45
CA HIS A 59 -1.87 -0.35 13.35
C HIS A 59 -1.57 0.59 12.18
N ASN A 60 -2.60 1.05 11.46
CA ASN A 60 -2.44 1.88 10.26
C ASN A 60 -1.53 1.26 9.19
N THR A 61 -1.64 -0.05 8.99
CA THR A 61 -0.93 -0.81 7.96
C THR A 61 -1.76 -0.93 6.69
N ASP A 62 -2.39 0.17 6.27
CA ASP A 62 -3.25 0.23 5.10
C ASP A 62 -2.53 -0.34 3.87
N GLY A 63 -3.21 -1.19 3.10
CA GLY A 63 -2.61 -1.85 1.94
C GLY A 63 -2.30 -0.85 0.82
N PHE A 64 -3.33 -0.14 0.39
CA PHE A 64 -3.24 0.87 -0.67
C PHE A 64 -4.00 2.14 -0.28
N ASP A 65 -3.27 3.24 -0.13
CA ASP A 65 -3.84 4.57 0.02
C ASP A 65 -3.87 5.27 -1.33
N ILE A 66 -5.07 5.60 -1.83
CA ILE A 66 -5.23 6.21 -3.15
C ILE A 66 -5.63 7.68 -3.01
N GLY A 67 -4.65 8.57 -3.15
CA GLY A 67 -4.87 9.99 -3.37
C GLY A 67 -5.18 10.32 -4.83
N THR A 68 -5.35 11.62 -5.13
CA THR A 68 -5.73 12.17 -6.44
C THR A 68 -5.10 11.43 -7.63
N SER A 69 -5.83 10.49 -8.22
CA SER A 69 -5.38 9.62 -9.30
C SER A 69 -6.56 9.23 -10.19
N SER A 70 -6.29 8.76 -11.40
CA SER A 70 -7.28 8.29 -12.36
C SER A 70 -6.83 6.98 -13.00
N ASN A 71 -7.78 6.14 -13.42
CA ASN A 71 -7.50 4.90 -14.15
C ASN A 71 -6.50 3.98 -13.43
N VAL A 72 -6.63 3.86 -12.11
CA VAL A 72 -5.84 2.92 -11.30
C VAL A 72 -6.53 1.57 -11.30
N ILE A 73 -5.79 0.52 -11.68
CA ILE A 73 -6.26 -0.87 -11.64
C ILE A 73 -5.39 -1.62 -10.63
N ILE A 74 -6.02 -2.28 -9.66
CA ILE A 74 -5.35 -3.19 -8.74
C ILE A 74 -6.02 -4.55 -8.92
N ASP A 75 -5.26 -5.54 -9.40
CA ASP A 75 -5.77 -6.86 -9.74
C ASP A 75 -4.93 -7.98 -9.10
N GLY A 76 -5.61 -8.98 -8.55
CA GLY A 76 -4.98 -10.14 -7.92
C GLY A 76 -4.10 -9.83 -6.70
N ALA A 77 -4.30 -8.69 -6.04
CA ALA A 77 -3.55 -8.35 -4.82
C ALA A 77 -3.97 -9.26 -3.65
N LYS A 78 -3.00 -9.57 -2.78
CA LYS A 78 -3.23 -10.26 -1.50
C LYS A 78 -2.75 -9.35 -0.38
N VAL A 79 -3.63 -9.02 0.56
CA VAL A 79 -3.33 -8.11 1.66
C VAL A 79 -3.68 -8.79 2.98
N TYR A 80 -2.68 -8.92 3.86
CA TYR A 80 -2.83 -9.36 5.23
C TYR A 80 -2.32 -8.22 6.12
N ASN A 81 -3.22 -7.45 6.72
CA ASN A 81 -2.88 -6.24 7.45
C ASN A 81 -3.85 -5.98 8.62
N GLN A 82 -3.70 -4.83 9.29
CA GLN A 82 -4.46 -4.45 10.48
C GLN A 82 -5.38 -3.23 10.25
N ASP A 83 -5.45 -2.73 9.03
CA ASP A 83 -6.24 -1.55 8.67
C ASP A 83 -6.85 -1.73 7.26
N ASP A 84 -7.28 -0.65 6.62
CA ASP A 84 -7.93 -0.70 5.32
C ASP A 84 -7.11 -1.47 4.26
N CYS A 85 -7.75 -2.40 3.56
CA CYS A 85 -7.13 -3.05 2.41
C CYS A 85 -6.96 -2.05 1.26
N ILE A 86 -7.90 -1.10 1.14
CA ILE A 86 -7.91 0.01 0.18
C ILE A 86 -8.62 1.21 0.84
N ALA A 87 -8.02 2.40 0.72
CA ALA A 87 -8.54 3.68 1.22
C ALA A 87 -8.54 4.77 0.13
#